data_AF-A0A1W9YVN0-F1
#
_entry.id   AF-A0A1W9YVN0-F1
#
_cell.length_a   1.000
_cell.length_b   1.000
_cell.length_c   1.000
_cell.angle_alpha   90.00
_cell.angle_beta   90.00
_cell.angle_gamma   90.00
#
_symmetry.space_group_name_H-M   'P 1'
#
loop_
_entity.id
_entity.type
_entity.pdbx_description
1 polymer ?
#
loop_
_entity_poly.entity_id
_entity_poly.type
_entity_poly.pdbx_seq_one_letter_code
_entity_poly.pdbx_strand_id
1 'polypeptide(L)'
;SADLIVLPGSKSVRADLAALRERGWDEAILRHLRYGGRLLGICGGLQMLGERLHDPLGLEGAAGSSAGLGLLALETTLEADKQLRNVQGRLSLEDAPLSGYEIHAGVTRGEALAR
;
A
#
# COMPACT_ATOMS: atom_id res chain seq x y z
N SER A 1 6.92 -0.22 23.28
CA SER A 1 6.64 -0.75 21.92
C SER A 1 5.31 -0.20 21.47
N ALA A 2 5.08 -0.07 20.16
CA ALA A 2 3.74 0.20 19.64
C ALA A 2 2.96 -1.12 19.51
N ASP A 3 1.64 -1.07 19.57
CA ASP A 3 0.74 -2.22 19.32
C ASP A 3 0.28 -2.31 17.86
N LEU A 4 0.43 -1.20 17.12
CA LEU A 4 0.05 -1.05 15.73
C LEU A 4 0.93 0.02 15.08
N ILE A 5 1.47 -0.29 13.91
CA ILE A 5 2.01 0.69 12.97
C ILE A 5 0.94 0.96 11.91
N VAL A 6 0.65 2.24 11.66
CA VAL A 6 -0.19 2.65 10.52
C VAL A 6 0.72 3.27 9.47
N LEU A 7 0.71 2.69 8.27
CA LEU A 7 1.46 3.16 7.12
C LEU A 7 0.46 3.80 6.13
N PRO A 8 0.26 5.12 6.17
CA PRO A 8 -0.50 5.81 5.14
C PRO A 8 0.33 5.95 3.87
N GLY A 9 -0.33 6.10 2.73
CA GLY A 9 0.30 6.51 1.48
C GLY A 9 0.19 8.01 1.24
N SER A 10 1.12 8.56 0.45
CA SER A 10 0.96 9.86 -0.19
C SER A 10 0.62 9.72 -1.68
N LYS A 11 0.70 10.82 -2.43
CA LYS A 11 0.65 10.83 -3.90
C LYS A 11 1.95 10.31 -4.54
N SER A 12 3.03 10.10 -3.80
CA SER A 12 4.33 9.72 -4.37
C SER A 12 4.86 8.45 -3.71
N VAL A 13 4.20 7.33 -4.00
CA VAL A 13 4.32 6.09 -3.22
C VAL A 13 5.71 5.47 -3.37
N ARG A 14 6.30 5.52 -4.57
CA ARG A 14 7.66 5.01 -4.80
C ARG A 14 8.73 5.86 -4.09
N ALA A 15 8.52 7.17 -3.98
CA ALA A 15 9.43 8.07 -3.28
C ALA A 15 9.33 7.88 -1.76
N ASP A 16 8.11 7.74 -1.24
CA ASP A 16 7.88 7.43 0.19
C ASP A 16 8.55 6.11 0.58
N LEU A 17 8.43 5.08 -0.27
CA LEU A 17 9.07 3.79 -0.03
C LEU A 17 10.60 3.90 -0.01
N ALA A 18 11.18 4.73 -0.89
CA ALA A 18 12.62 5.00 -0.87
C ALA A 18 13.04 5.72 0.42
N ALA A 19 12.31 6.78 0.81
CA ALA A 19 12.59 7.53 2.04
C ALA A 19 12.43 6.67 3.30
N LEU A 20 11.47 5.74 3.31
CA LEU A 20 11.26 4.77 4.38
C LEU A 20 12.49 3.86 4.53
N ARG A 21 13.04 3.36 3.42
CA ARG A 21 14.26 2.53 3.41
C ARG A 21 15.51 3.31 3.80
N GLU A 22 15.68 4.53 3.30
CA GLU A 22 16.81 5.40 3.66
C GLU A 22 16.89 5.66 5.17
N ARG A 23 15.74 5.60 5.86
CA ARG A 23 15.65 5.77 7.32
C ARG A 23 15.72 4.44 8.09
N GLY A 24 15.85 3.30 7.42
CA GLY A 24 15.84 1.97 8.02
C GLY A 24 14.49 1.57 8.64
N TRP A 25 13.39 2.18 8.18
CA TRP A 25 12.07 1.93 8.76
C TRP A 25 11.45 0.62 8.28
N ASP A 26 11.87 0.12 7.12
CA ASP A 26 11.49 -1.20 6.61
C ASP A 26 11.99 -2.29 7.57
N GLU A 27 13.24 -2.21 8.02
CA GLU A 27 13.78 -3.11 9.04
C GLU A 27 13.01 -3.00 10.37
N ALA A 28 12.64 -1.78 10.77
CA ALA A 28 11.85 -1.55 11.98
C ALA A 28 10.44 -2.15 11.88
N ILE A 29 9.79 -2.04 10.72
CA ILE A 29 8.49 -2.66 10.42
C ILE A 29 8.61 -4.19 10.47
N LEU A 30 9.59 -4.77 9.78
CA LEU A 30 9.82 -6.21 9.78
C LEU A 30 10.09 -6.74 11.19
N ARG A 31 10.89 -6.02 11.98
CA ARG A 31 11.13 -6.35 13.38
C ARG A 31 9.85 -6.25 14.22
N HIS A 32 9.02 -5.22 14.02
CA HIS A 32 7.75 -5.07 14.73
C HIS A 32 6.82 -6.27 14.46
N LEU A 33 6.68 -6.65 13.19
CA LEU A 33 5.89 -7.82 12.77
C LEU A 33 6.46 -9.13 13.35
N ARG A 34 7.78 -9.30 13.35
CA ARG A 34 8.45 -10.48 13.93
C ARG A 34 8.11 -10.71 15.40
N TYR A 35 7.84 -9.64 16.14
CA TYR A 35 7.48 -9.71 17.56
C TYR A 35 5.96 -9.69 17.81
N GLY A 36 5.15 -10.01 16.79
CA GLY A 36 3.69 -10.10 16.91
C GLY A 36 2.97 -8.76 16.82
N GLY A 37 3.67 -7.71 16.39
CA GLY A 37 3.09 -6.41 16.09
C GLY A 37 2.14 -6.46 14.90
N ARG A 38 1.34 -5.41 14.74
CA ARG A 38 0.38 -5.27 13.63
C ARG A 38 0.77 -4.10 12.73
N LEU A 39 0.45 -4.22 11.45
CA LEU A 39 0.67 -3.19 10.45
C LEU A 39 -0.61 -2.98 9.65
N LEU A 40 -1.02 -1.72 9.50
CA LEU A 40 -2.16 -1.32 8.67
C LEU A 40 -1.66 -0.39 7.56
N GLY A 41 -1.73 -0.85 6.31
CA GLY A 41 -1.44 -0.04 5.12
C GLY A 41 -2.71 0.63 4.58
N ILE A 42 -2.66 1.93 4.27
CA ILE A 42 -3.80 2.68 3.71
C ILE A 42 -3.40 3.33 2.39
N CYS A 43 -4.18 3.12 1.33
CA CYS A 43 -3.93 3.66 -0.01
C CYS A 43 -2.51 3.31 -0.51
N GLY A 44 -1.64 4.29 -0.79
CA GLY A 44 -0.25 4.04 -1.15
C GLY A 44 0.51 3.18 -0.13
N GLY A 45 0.15 3.26 1.15
CA GLY A 45 0.73 2.39 2.17
C GLY A 45 0.38 0.92 1.98
N LEU A 46 -0.85 0.58 1.52
CA LEU A 46 -1.20 -0.80 1.13
C LEU A 46 -0.35 -1.24 -0.06
N GLN A 47 -0.17 -0.36 -1.05
CA GLN A 47 0.61 -0.65 -2.24
C GLN A 47 2.07 -0.95 -1.87
N MET A 48 2.66 -0.19 -0.93
CA MET A 48 4.00 -0.45 -0.37
C MET A 48 4.13 -1.83 0.26
N LEU A 49 3.06 -2.42 0.80
CA LEU A 49 3.11 -3.76 1.41
C LEU A 49 3.29 -4.88 0.36
N GLY A 50 2.99 -4.59 -0.91
CA GLY A 50 3.10 -5.55 -2.00
C GLY A 50 4.53 -5.95 -2.35
N GLU A 51 4.66 -6.79 -3.37
CA GLU A 51 5.93 -7.25 -3.92
C GLU A 51 6.56 -6.18 -4.82
N ARG A 52 5.75 -5.47 -5.62
CA ARG A 52 6.22 -4.47 -6.57
C ARG A 52 5.25 -3.30 -6.75
N LEU A 53 5.84 -2.12 -7.00
CA LEU A 53 5.14 -0.93 -7.49
C LEU A 53 5.72 -0.51 -8.83
N HIS A 54 4.84 -0.34 -9.81
CA HIS A 54 5.18 0.06 -11.17
C HIS A 54 4.62 1.45 -11.45
N ASP A 55 5.46 2.34 -11.94
CA ASP A 55 5.09 3.64 -12.50
C ASP A 55 5.69 3.75 -13.91
N PRO A 56 5.16 3.03 -14.91
CA PRO A 56 5.74 2.98 -16.25
C PRO A 56 5.66 4.32 -16.97
N LEU A 57 4.75 5.21 -16.56
CA LEU A 57 4.50 6.50 -17.18
C LEU A 57 5.17 7.67 -16.44
N GLY A 58 5.78 7.42 -15.28
CA GLY A 58 6.42 8.47 -14.48
C GLY A 58 5.43 9.49 -13.91
N LEU A 59 4.24 9.03 -13.49
CA LEU A 59 3.17 9.89 -12.98
C LEU A 59 3.52 10.53 -11.64
N GLU A 60 4.37 9.87 -10.86
CA GLU A 60 4.78 10.30 -9.52
C GLU A 60 6.28 10.62 -9.43
N GLY A 61 7.01 10.53 -10.55
CA GLY A 61 8.45 10.76 -10.62
C GLY A 61 9.09 10.13 -11.86
N ALA A 62 10.34 9.67 -11.75
CA ALA A 62 10.99 8.98 -12.85
C ALA A 62 10.30 7.64 -13.15
N ALA A 63 9.98 7.38 -14.42
CA ALA A 63 9.36 6.12 -14.83
C ALA A 63 10.19 4.91 -14.38
N GLY A 64 9.52 3.85 -13.96
CA GLY A 64 10.20 2.61 -13.55
C GLY A 64 9.41 1.75 -12.59
N SER A 65 10.12 0.93 -11.83
CA SER A 65 9.53 0.02 -10.85
C SER A 65 10.38 -0.03 -9.60
N SER A 66 9.73 -0.26 -8.46
CA SER A 66 10.37 -0.41 -7.16
C SER A 66 9.89 -1.71 -6.52
N ALA A 67 10.79 -2.46 -5.90
CA ALA A 67 10.37 -3.56 -5.02
C ALA A 67 9.60 -2.97 -3.84
N GLY A 68 8.44 -3.52 -3.52
CA GLY A 68 7.68 -3.20 -2.30
C GLY A 68 8.33 -3.82 -1.05
N LEU A 69 7.60 -3.85 0.06
CA LEU A 69 8.04 -4.49 1.30
C LEU A 69 7.90 -6.03 1.25
N GLY A 70 7.18 -6.56 0.27
CA GLY A 70 7.05 -8.01 0.06
C GLY A 70 6.26 -8.73 1.15
N LEU A 71 5.33 -8.03 1.80
CA LEU A 71 4.53 -8.55 2.91
C LEU A 71 3.19 -9.15 2.45
N LEU A 72 2.71 -8.74 1.29
CA LEU A 72 1.49 -9.22 0.67
C LEU A 72 1.78 -9.65 -0.77
N ALA A 73 1.24 -10.80 -1.17
CA ALA A 73 1.29 -11.31 -2.54
C ALA A 73 0.38 -10.49 -3.48
N LEU A 74 0.78 -9.24 -3.71
CA LEU A 74 0.13 -8.28 -4.59
C LEU A 74 1.15 -7.34 -5.22
N GLU A 75 0.80 -6.81 -6.38
CA GLU A 75 1.55 -5.77 -7.08
C GLU A 75 0.62 -4.62 -7.46
N THR A 76 1.18 -3.42 -7.61
CA THR A 76 0.43 -2.24 -8.04
C THR A 76 1.07 -1.58 -9.24
N THR A 77 0.26 -1.23 -10.23
CA THR A 77 0.67 -0.40 -11.38
C THR A 77 -0.07 0.93 -11.35
N LEU A 78 0.66 2.04 -11.43
CA LEU A 78 0.07 3.36 -11.61
C LEU A 78 -0.34 3.55 -13.07
N GLU A 79 -1.62 3.84 -13.29
CA GLU A 79 -2.21 4.12 -14.60
C GLU A 79 -2.49 5.63 -14.74
N ALA A 80 -2.52 6.12 -15.99
CA ALA A 80 -2.70 7.55 -16.27
C ALA A 80 -4.05 8.10 -15.75
N ASP A 81 -5.09 7.28 -15.85
CA ASP A 81 -6.43 7.65 -15.46
C ASP A 81 -6.66 7.38 -13.97
N LYS A 82 -7.07 8.43 -13.26
CA LYS A 82 -7.49 8.31 -11.87
C LYS A 82 -8.90 7.72 -11.80
N GLN A 83 -9.03 6.65 -11.03
CA GLN A 83 -10.34 6.17 -10.60
C GLN A 83 -10.87 7.11 -9.52
N LEU A 84 -12.10 7.60 -9.70
CA LEU A 84 -12.86 8.31 -8.66
C LEU A 84 -14.28 7.75 -8.66
N ARG A 85 -14.63 7.00 -7.62
CA ARG A 85 -15.99 6.44 -7.48
C ARG A 85 -16.40 6.30 -6.03
N ASN A 86 -17.71 6.40 -5.78
CA ASN A 86 -18.28 6.03 -4.50
C ASN A 86 -18.31 4.50 -4.40
N VAL A 87 -17.98 3.99 -3.22
CA VAL A 87 -17.91 2.56 -2.94
C VAL A 87 -18.63 2.24 -1.65
N GLN A 88 -19.21 1.05 -1.61
CA GLN A 88 -19.81 0.46 -0.43
C GLN A 88 -19.22 -0.93 -0.23
N GLY A 89 -19.10 -1.35 1.01
CA GLY A 89 -18.54 -2.64 1.36
C GLY A 89 -18.94 -3.05 2.78
N ARG A 90 -18.35 -4.15 3.24
CA ARG A 90 -18.50 -4.63 4.60
C ARG A 90 -17.12 -4.95 5.16
N LEU A 91 -16.90 -4.61 6.42
CA LEU A 91 -15.67 -4.99 7.14
C LEU A 91 -15.65 -6.49 7.36
N SER A 92 -14.53 -7.15 7.08
CA SER A 92 -14.39 -8.60 7.32
C SER A 92 -14.34 -8.97 8.80
N LEU A 93 -13.87 -8.06 9.66
CA LEU A 93 -13.70 -8.29 11.11
C LEU A 93 -15.02 -8.35 11.89
N GLU A 94 -15.99 -7.48 11.56
CA GLU A 94 -17.25 -7.33 12.32
C GLU A 94 -18.50 -7.30 11.44
N ASP A 95 -18.37 -7.65 10.16
CA ASP A 95 -19.45 -7.57 9.16
C ASP A 95 -20.23 -6.24 9.22
N ALA A 96 -19.52 -5.13 9.45
CA ALA A 96 -20.13 -3.81 9.57
C ALA A 96 -20.20 -3.12 8.19
N PRO A 97 -21.32 -2.45 7.83
CA PRO A 97 -21.41 -1.73 6.57
C PRO A 97 -20.45 -0.53 6.55
N LEU A 98 -19.81 -0.34 5.40
CA LEU A 98 -18.84 0.70 5.10
C LEU A 98 -19.32 1.45 3.84
N SER A 99 -19.22 2.77 3.86
CA SER A 99 -19.41 3.60 2.66
C SER A 99 -18.33 4.68 2.60
N GLY A 100 -17.96 5.06 1.39
CA GLY A 100 -16.97 6.10 1.15
C GLY A 100 -16.74 6.30 -0.34
N TYR A 101 -15.63 6.93 -0.68
CA TYR A 101 -15.16 7.04 -2.05
C TYR A 101 -13.72 6.57 -2.14
N GLU A 102 -13.34 6.07 -3.32
CA GLU A 102 -11.96 5.80 -3.66
C GLU A 102 -11.47 6.81 -4.69
N ILE A 103 -10.23 7.27 -4.51
CA ILE A 103 -9.52 8.10 -5.47
C ILE A 103 -8.08 7.62 -5.61
N HIS A 104 -7.75 6.95 -6.70
CA HIS A 104 -6.39 6.44 -6.91
C HIS A 104 -6.06 6.25 -8.39
N ALA A 105 -4.78 6.38 -8.71
CA ALA A 105 -4.21 6.01 -10.01
C ALA A 105 -3.69 4.56 -10.02
N GLY A 106 -3.43 3.99 -8.84
CA GLY A 106 -2.88 2.64 -8.72
C GLY A 106 -3.92 1.56 -8.93
N VAL A 107 -3.65 0.62 -9.82
CA VAL A 107 -4.41 -0.62 -9.97
C VAL A 107 -3.62 -1.75 -9.31
N THR A 108 -4.18 -2.28 -8.22
CA THR A 108 -3.57 -3.34 -7.42
C THR A 108 -4.18 -4.69 -7.78
N ARG A 109 -3.35 -5.71 -7.99
CA ARG A 109 -3.74 -7.08 -8.33
C ARG A 109 -2.88 -8.09 -7.56
N GLY A 110 -3.43 -9.25 -7.22
CA GLY A 110 -2.67 -10.33 -6.57
C GLY A 110 -3.53 -11.25 -5.69
N GLU A 111 -2.96 -12.38 -5.27
CA GLU A 111 -3.62 -13.38 -4.44
C GLU A 111 -3.99 -12.84 -3.05
N ALA A 112 -3.23 -11.88 -2.53
CA ALA A 112 -3.54 -11.24 -1.25
C ALA A 112 -4.85 -10.41 -1.26
N LEU A 113 -5.47 -10.19 -2.43
CA LEU A 113 -6.79 -9.59 -2.56
C LEU A 113 -7.92 -10.62 -2.68
N ALA A 114 -7.60 -11.91 -2.82
CA ALA A 114 -8.60 -12.97 -2.80
C ALA A 114 -9.27 -13.02 -1.42
N ARG A 115 -10.60 -13.16 -1.42
CA ARG A 115 -11.42 -13.29 -0.20
C ARG A 115 -11.61 -14.74 0.18
#